data_AF-A0A7C3WFK1-F1
#
_entry.id   AF-A0A7C3WFK1-F1
#
_cell.length_a   1.000
_cell.length_b   1.000
_cell.length_c   1.000
_cell.angle_alpha   90.00
_cell.angle_beta   90.00
_cell.angle_gamma   90.00
#
_symmetry.space_group_name_H-M   'P 1'
#
loop_
_entity.id
_entity.type
_entity.pdbx_description
1 polymer ?
#
loop_
_entity_poly.entity_id
_entity_poly.type
_entity_poly.pdbx_seq_one_letter_code
_entity_poly.pdbx_strand_id
1 'polypeptide(L)'
;MKTKNLHLKFKKSFKKIFKITFLLLIREIYLFFRNLYGLICHPFLTIKRIEKEKDLSQELLIFGLPGYFWLGTIFFLAILRFLMGIRGRLGWIAHTSLVSITLFSILMGFWLFWWFLKSLQDLNGGQK
;
A
#
# COMPACT_ATOMS: atom_id res chain seq x y z
N MET A 1 27.89 38.15 -1.56
CA MET A 1 26.84 38.23 -2.61
C MET A 1 26.55 36.90 -3.33
N LYS A 2 27.51 35.95 -3.47
CA LYS A 2 27.31 34.63 -4.13
C LYS A 2 26.31 33.67 -3.44
N THR A 3 26.18 33.72 -2.12
CA THR A 3 25.36 32.77 -1.32
C THR A 3 23.84 32.92 -1.51
N LYS A 4 23.33 34.16 -1.68
CA LYS A 4 21.89 34.39 -1.91
C LYS A 4 21.40 33.82 -3.26
N ASN A 5 22.24 33.82 -4.28
CA ASN A 5 21.89 33.29 -5.61
C ASN A 5 21.79 31.76 -5.62
N LEU A 6 22.60 31.07 -4.83
CA LEU A 6 22.59 29.61 -4.72
C LEU A 6 21.34 29.11 -4.00
N HIS A 7 20.93 29.78 -2.92
CA HIS A 7 19.70 29.50 -2.19
C HIS A 7 18.43 29.72 -3.04
N LEU A 8 18.41 30.78 -3.87
CA LEU A 8 17.31 31.03 -4.80
C LEU A 8 17.22 29.95 -5.90
N LYS A 9 18.36 29.48 -6.42
CA LYS A 9 18.40 28.39 -7.41
C LYS A 9 17.92 27.08 -6.79
N PHE A 10 18.35 26.76 -5.56
CA PHE A 10 17.92 25.57 -4.82
C PHE A 10 16.41 25.59 -4.55
N LYS A 11 15.86 26.72 -4.08
CA LYS A 11 14.41 26.87 -3.83
C LYS A 11 13.58 26.68 -5.10
N LYS A 12 14.05 27.16 -6.26
CA LYS A 12 13.38 26.96 -7.55
C LYS A 12 13.42 25.50 -8.01
N SER A 13 14.56 24.81 -7.88
CA SER A 13 14.69 23.39 -8.22
C SER A 13 13.86 22.51 -7.28
N PHE A 14 13.89 22.78 -5.98
CA PHE A 14 13.09 22.08 -4.98
C PHE A 14 11.59 22.19 -5.29
N LYS A 15 11.10 23.40 -5.63
CA LYS A 15 9.69 23.60 -5.99
C LYS A 15 9.29 22.78 -7.23
N LYS A 16 10.19 22.62 -8.20
CA LYS A 16 9.94 21.78 -9.40
C LYS A 16 9.88 20.30 -9.04
N ILE A 17 10.84 19.80 -8.27
CA ILE A 17 10.88 18.40 -7.83
C ILE A 17 9.62 18.10 -7.02
N PHE A 18 9.29 18.95 -6.04
CA PHE A 18 8.08 18.81 -5.23
C PHE A 18 6.81 18.77 -6.08
N LYS A 19 6.68 19.65 -7.08
CA LYS A 19 5.51 19.66 -7.99
C LYS A 19 5.37 18.34 -8.75
N ILE A 20 6.47 17.78 -9.26
CA ILE A 20 6.46 16.52 -10.01
C ILE A 20 6.12 15.36 -9.08
N THR A 21 6.79 15.25 -7.92
CA THR A 21 6.50 14.22 -6.92
C THR A 21 5.06 14.26 -6.46
N PHE A 22 4.51 15.45 -6.23
CA PHE A 22 3.12 15.62 -5.82
C PHE A 22 2.13 15.18 -6.91
N LEU A 23 2.38 15.52 -8.18
CA LEU A 23 1.57 15.07 -9.31
C LEU A 23 1.61 13.54 -9.48
N LEU A 24 2.79 12.94 -9.31
CA LEU A 24 2.94 11.48 -9.35
C LEU A 24 2.18 10.80 -8.22
N LEU A 25 2.27 11.34 -7.01
CA LEU A 25 1.60 10.82 -5.83
C LEU A 25 0.07 10.85 -5.99
N ILE A 26 -0.50 11.95 -6.52
CA ILE A 26 -1.94 12.02 -6.80
C ILE A 26 -2.35 10.95 -7.83
N ARG A 27 -1.54 10.76 -8.88
CA ARG A 27 -1.82 9.75 -9.91
C ARG A 27 -1.80 8.33 -9.32
N GLU A 28 -0.79 8.01 -8.51
CA GLU A 28 -0.68 6.71 -7.83
C GLU A 28 -1.85 6.46 -6.90
N ILE A 29 -2.26 7.47 -6.10
CA ILE A 29 -3.43 7.37 -5.23
C ILE A 29 -4.71 7.10 -6.03
N TYR A 30 -4.92 7.82 -7.14
CA TYR A 30 -6.08 7.61 -8.00
C TYR A 30 -6.13 6.20 -8.59
N LEU A 31 -4.99 5.72 -9.13
CA LEU A 31 -4.87 4.36 -9.67
C LEU A 31 -5.10 3.31 -8.59
N PHE A 32 -4.56 3.55 -7.39
CA PHE A 32 -4.74 2.66 -6.25
C PHE A 32 -6.22 2.51 -5.89
N PHE A 33 -6.95 3.61 -5.70
CA PHE A 33 -8.38 3.53 -5.37
C PHE A 33 -9.21 2.89 -6.48
N ARG A 34 -8.90 3.19 -7.75
CA ARG A 34 -9.55 2.55 -8.89
C ARG A 34 -9.31 1.04 -8.90
N ASN A 35 -8.08 0.60 -8.64
CA ASN A 35 -7.73 -0.81 -8.62
C ASN A 35 -8.29 -1.51 -7.37
N LEU A 36 -8.29 -0.85 -6.21
CA LEU A 36 -8.91 -1.36 -4.99
C LEU A 36 -10.41 -1.60 -5.18
N TYR A 37 -11.11 -0.64 -5.79
CA TYR A 37 -12.52 -0.78 -6.14
C TYR A 37 -12.74 -1.93 -7.15
N GLY A 38 -11.90 -1.99 -8.18
CA GLY A 38 -11.92 -3.08 -9.16
C GLY A 38 -11.69 -4.44 -8.51
N LEU A 39 -10.83 -4.53 -7.50
CA LEU A 39 -10.52 -5.76 -6.78
C LEU A 39 -11.73 -6.26 -5.98
N ILE A 40 -12.50 -5.35 -5.38
CA ILE A 40 -13.71 -5.68 -4.62
C ILE A 40 -14.83 -6.17 -5.56
N CYS A 41 -15.05 -5.49 -6.69
CA CYS A 41 -16.13 -5.85 -7.61
C CYS A 41 -15.78 -7.01 -8.54
N HIS A 42 -14.57 -7.01 -9.10
CA HIS A 42 -14.09 -7.92 -10.13
C HIS A 42 -12.61 -8.28 -9.90
N PRO A 43 -12.29 -9.13 -8.90
CA PRO A 43 -10.92 -9.41 -8.47
C PRO A 43 -10.06 -9.97 -9.61
N PHE A 44 -10.60 -10.94 -10.35
CA PHE A 44 -9.89 -11.60 -11.45
C PHE A 44 -9.49 -10.65 -12.58
N LEU A 45 -10.43 -9.83 -13.07
CA LEU A 45 -10.17 -8.89 -14.17
C LEU A 45 -9.17 -7.82 -13.77
N THR A 46 -9.19 -7.42 -12.49
CA THR A 46 -8.30 -6.40 -11.96
C THR A 46 -6.86 -6.92 -11.87
N ILE A 47 -6.65 -8.10 -11.30
CA ILE A 47 -5.32 -8.72 -11.23
C ILE A 47 -4.76 -8.95 -12.63
N LYS A 48 -5.57 -9.51 -13.55
CA LYS A 48 -5.17 -9.72 -14.94
C LYS A 48 -4.79 -8.42 -15.65
N ARG A 49 -5.49 -7.31 -15.37
CA ARG A 49 -5.15 -5.99 -15.91
C ARG A 49 -3.80 -5.53 -15.39
N ILE A 50 -3.54 -5.65 -14.09
CA ILE A 50 -2.28 -5.24 -13.46
C ILE A 50 -1.10 -6.03 -14.02
N GLU A 51 -1.25 -7.35 -14.13
CA GLU A 51 -0.24 -8.22 -14.74
C GLU A 51 0.05 -7.84 -16.19
N LYS A 52 -1.01 -7.55 -16.98
CA LYS A 52 -0.87 -7.14 -18.38
C LYS A 52 -0.15 -5.79 -18.53
N GLU A 53 -0.46 -4.83 -17.66
CA GLU A 53 0.15 -3.50 -17.67
C GLU A 53 1.57 -3.51 -17.08
N LYS A 54 1.97 -4.59 -16.38
CA LYS A 54 3.28 -4.76 -15.71
C LYS A 54 3.63 -3.60 -14.77
N ASP A 55 2.61 -3.01 -14.15
CA ASP A 55 2.79 -1.88 -13.24
C ASP A 55 3.20 -2.40 -11.84
N LEU A 56 4.52 -2.55 -11.65
CA LEU A 56 5.11 -3.01 -10.39
C LEU A 56 4.69 -2.15 -9.19
N SER A 57 4.43 -0.85 -9.41
CA SER A 57 4.03 0.05 -8.33
C SER A 57 2.64 -0.33 -7.81
N GLN A 58 1.70 -0.62 -8.71
CA GLN A 58 0.34 -1.00 -8.38
C GLN A 58 0.26 -2.44 -7.86
N GLU A 59 1.09 -3.33 -8.41
CA GLU A 59 1.23 -4.69 -7.90
C GLU A 59 1.66 -4.68 -6.44
N LEU A 60 2.74 -3.94 -6.12
CA LEU A 60 3.21 -3.80 -4.75
C LEU A 60 2.16 -3.13 -3.85
N LEU A 61 1.47 -2.09 -4.34
CA LEU A 61 0.44 -1.39 -3.55
C LEU A 61 -0.74 -2.31 -3.19
N ILE A 62 -1.16 -3.19 -4.09
CA ILE A 62 -2.33 -4.06 -3.88
C ILE A 62 -1.95 -5.34 -3.15
N PHE A 63 -0.92 -6.05 -3.60
CA PHE A 63 -0.49 -7.28 -2.94
C PHE A 63 0.19 -7.00 -1.59
N GLY A 64 0.71 -5.78 -1.40
CA GLY A 64 1.23 -5.31 -0.13
C GLY A 64 0.16 -4.90 0.89
N LEU A 65 -1.11 -4.73 0.49
CA LEU A 65 -2.20 -4.28 1.39
C LEU A 65 -2.26 -5.05 2.71
N PRO A 66 -2.23 -6.40 2.71
CA PRO A 66 -2.24 -7.16 3.96
C PRO A 66 -1.07 -6.81 4.89
N GLY A 67 0.11 -6.62 4.31
CA GLY A 67 1.32 -6.23 5.02
C GLY A 67 1.25 -4.80 5.53
N TYR A 68 0.77 -3.85 4.73
CA TYR A 68 0.60 -2.45 5.15
C TYR A 68 -0.41 -2.31 6.30
N PHE A 69 -1.52 -3.06 6.24
CA PHE A 69 -2.51 -3.06 7.30
C PHE A 69 -1.95 -3.62 8.60
N TRP A 70 -1.17 -4.71 8.50
CA TRP A 70 -0.49 -5.33 9.64
C TRP A 70 0.58 -4.42 10.26
N LEU A 71 1.50 -3.89 9.46
CA LEU A 71 2.55 -2.97 9.90
C LEU A 71 1.97 -1.66 10.46
N GLY A 72 0.95 -1.11 9.80
CA GLY A 72 0.25 0.10 10.25
C GLY A 72 -0.37 -0.10 11.62
N THR A 73 -0.91 -1.28 11.91
CA THR A 73 -1.46 -1.64 13.22
C THR A 73 -0.39 -1.70 14.30
N ILE A 74 0.74 -2.36 14.01
CA ILE A 74 1.87 -2.42 14.96
C ILE A 74 2.38 -1.01 15.25
N PHE A 75 2.57 -0.21 14.20
CA PHE A 75 3.04 1.16 14.32
C PHE A 75 2.06 2.04 15.12
N PHE A 76 0.76 1.91 14.85
CA PHE A 76 -0.29 2.60 15.59
C PHE A 76 -0.29 2.23 17.08
N LEU A 77 -0.19 0.94 17.41
CA LEU A 77 -0.11 0.47 18.79
C LEU A 77 1.18 0.94 19.49
N ALA A 78 2.30 1.01 18.77
CA ALA A 78 3.55 1.55 19.29
C ALA A 78 3.43 3.05 19.63
N ILE A 79 2.82 3.84 18.75
CA ILE A 79 2.53 5.25 18.99
C ILE A 79 1.57 5.42 20.17
N LEU A 80 0.51 4.62 20.23
CA LEU A 80 -0.47 4.68 21.31
C LEU A 80 0.19 4.40 22.67
N ARG A 81 1.08 3.41 22.70
CA ARG A 81 1.88 3.07 23.88
C ARG A 81 2.83 4.21 24.28
N PHE A 82 3.45 4.88 23.31
CA PHE A 82 4.32 6.02 23.54
C PHE A 82 3.54 7.23 24.07
N LEU A 83 2.42 7.58 23.44
CA LEU A 83 1.60 8.75 23.78
C LEU A 83 0.94 8.62 25.16
N MET A 84 0.39 7.45 25.49
CA MET A 84 -0.37 7.31 26.73
C MET A 84 0.51 7.01 27.96
N GLY A 85 1.79 6.66 27.79
CA GLY A 85 2.67 6.29 28.91
C GLY A 85 2.15 5.10 29.75
N ILE A 86 1.13 4.37 29.26
CA ILE A 86 0.40 3.36 30.03
C ILE A 86 1.29 2.12 30.20
N ARG A 87 1.86 1.99 31.40
CA ARG A 87 2.40 0.74 31.94
C ARG A 87 1.24 -0.17 32.39
N GLY A 88 0.60 -0.88 31.47
CA GLY A 88 0.06 -2.21 31.81
C GLY A 88 -1.40 -2.56 31.49
N ARG A 89 -2.30 -1.64 31.10
CA ARG A 89 -3.71 -2.02 30.78
C ARG A 89 -4.04 -2.23 29.31
N LEU A 90 -3.22 -1.73 28.39
CA LEU A 90 -3.42 -1.97 26.96
C LEU A 90 -3.09 -3.42 26.54
N GLY A 91 -2.45 -4.22 27.40
CA GLY A 91 -1.92 -5.54 27.02
C GLY A 91 -2.94 -6.46 26.36
N TRP A 92 -4.11 -6.64 26.99
CA TRP A 92 -5.16 -7.52 26.46
C TRP A 92 -5.79 -6.97 25.18
N ILE A 93 -6.16 -5.69 25.15
CA ILE A 93 -6.79 -5.06 23.98
C ILE A 93 -5.81 -5.01 22.79
N ALA A 94 -4.55 -4.71 23.05
CA ALA A 94 -3.49 -4.72 22.04
C ALA A 94 -3.23 -6.14 21.52
N HIS A 95 -3.24 -7.17 22.39
CA HIS A 95 -3.07 -8.55 21.96
C HIS A 95 -4.26 -9.06 21.15
N THR A 96 -5.50 -8.82 21.60
CA THR A 96 -6.69 -9.26 20.86
C THR A 96 -6.80 -8.54 19.52
N SER A 97 -6.56 -7.23 19.47
CA SER A 97 -6.53 -6.47 18.21
C SER A 97 -5.42 -6.95 17.28
N LEU A 98 -4.20 -7.18 17.78
CA LEU A 98 -3.10 -7.72 16.97
C LEU A 98 -3.44 -9.09 16.39
N VAL A 99 -3.97 -10.00 17.20
CA VAL A 99 -4.35 -11.35 16.73
C VAL A 99 -5.45 -11.25 15.68
N SER A 100 -6.52 -10.49 15.94
CA SER A 100 -7.62 -10.31 14.98
C SER A 100 -7.15 -9.71 13.66
N ILE A 101 -6.30 -8.68 13.71
CA ILE A 101 -5.77 -8.03 12.51
C ILE A 101 -4.78 -8.94 11.78
N THR A 102 -3.96 -9.70 12.51
CA THR A 102 -3.05 -10.69 11.91
C THR A 102 -3.83 -11.76 11.16
N LEU A 103 -4.89 -12.31 11.77
CA LEU A 103 -5.78 -13.28 11.13
C LEU A 103 -6.46 -12.68 9.90
N PHE A 104 -6.97 -11.46 10.00
CA PHE A 104 -7.59 -10.74 8.88
C PHE A 104 -6.60 -10.51 7.74
N SER A 105 -5.38 -10.05 8.03
CA SER A 105 -4.31 -9.87 7.04
C SER A 105 -3.93 -11.18 6.37
N ILE A 106 -3.82 -12.29 7.12
CA ILE A 106 -3.53 -13.61 6.55
C ILE A 106 -4.67 -14.04 5.61
N LEU A 107 -5.93 -13.93 6.04
CA LEU A 107 -7.08 -14.28 5.21
C LEU A 107 -7.15 -13.44 3.93
N MET A 108 -6.92 -12.13 4.04
CA MET A 108 -6.88 -11.23 2.90
C MET A 108 -5.72 -11.57 1.95
N GLY A 109 -4.54 -11.88 2.49
CA GLY A 109 -3.40 -12.35 1.71
C GLY A 109 -3.68 -13.66 0.99
N PHE A 110 -4.29 -14.63 1.66
CA PHE A 110 -4.67 -15.91 1.06
C PHE A 110 -5.71 -15.74 -0.05
N TRP A 111 -6.68 -14.86 0.15
CA TRP A 111 -7.68 -14.52 -0.86
C TRP A 111 -7.05 -13.88 -2.10
N LEU A 112 -6.17 -12.90 -1.93
CA LEU A 112 -5.43 -12.27 -3.03
C LEU A 112 -4.55 -13.27 -3.76
N PHE A 113 -3.81 -14.09 -3.01
CA PHE A 113 -2.92 -15.10 -3.56
C PHE A 113 -3.68 -16.16 -4.37
N TRP A 114 -4.85 -16.59 -3.89
CA TRP A 114 -5.69 -17.53 -4.63
C TRP A 114 -6.16 -16.95 -5.97
N TRP A 115 -6.59 -15.69 -5.99
CA TRP A 115 -6.98 -15.03 -7.25
C TRP A 115 -5.81 -14.81 -8.19
N PHE A 116 -4.62 -14.54 -7.67
CA PHE A 116 -3.39 -14.41 -8.45
C PHE A 116 -2.96 -15.74 -9.08
N LEU A 117 -3.00 -16.85 -8.34
CA LEU A 117 -2.76 -18.17 -8.92
C LEU A 117 -3.76 -18.48 -10.04
N LYS A 118 -5.02 -18.08 -9.85
CA LYS A 118 -6.07 -18.25 -10.85
C LYS A 118 -5.84 -17.39 -12.12
N SER A 119 -5.35 -16.16 -12.00
CA SER A 119 -5.00 -15.33 -13.17
C SER A 119 -3.84 -15.93 -13.96
N LEU A 120 -2.81 -16.43 -13.28
CA LEU A 120 -1.66 -17.09 -13.90
C LEU A 120 -2.06 -18.37 -14.67
N GLN A 121 -2.95 -19.18 -14.09
CA GLN A 121 -3.45 -20.39 -14.75
C GLN A 121 -4.20 -20.06 -16.05
N ASP A 122 -5.02 -19.00 -16.06
CA ASP A 122 -5.76 -18.56 -17.25
C ASP A 122 -4.83 -18.02 -18.36
N LEU A 123 -3.78 -17.29 -17.99
CA LEU A 123 -2.76 -16.83 -18.95
C LEU A 123 -2.02 -17.99 -19.62
N ASN A 124 -1.71 -19.05 -18.86
CA ASN A 124 -1.05 -20.24 -19.39
C ASN A 124 -2.01 -21.18 -20.14
N GLY A 125 -3.30 -21.18 -19.77
CA GLY A 125 -4.35 -21.99 -20.40
C GLY A 125 -4.87 -21.42 -21.73
N GLY A 126 -4.80 -20.10 -21.92
CA GLY A 126 -5.20 -19.41 -23.16
C GLY A 126 -4.16 -19.41 -24.29
N GLN A 127 -3.04 -20.13 -24.14
CA GLN A 127 -2.02 -20.35 -25.19
C GLN A 127 -2.11 -21.74 -25.85
N LYS A 128 -3.24 -22.45 -25.69
CA LYS A 128 -3.51 -23.69 -26.44
C LYS A 128 -4.56 -23.45 -27.53
#